data_AF-A0A940U4G6-F1
#
_entry.id   AF-A0A940U4G6-F1
#
_cell.length_a   1.000
_cell.length_b   1.000
_cell.length_c   1.000
_cell.angle_alpha   90.00
_cell.angle_beta   90.00
_cell.angle_gamma   90.00
#
_symmetry.space_group_name_H-M   'P 1'
#
loop_
_entity.id
_entity.type
_entity.pdbx_description
1 polymer ?
#
loop_
_entity_poly.entity_id
_entity_poly.type
_entity_poly.pdbx_seq_one_letter_code
_entity_poly.pdbx_strand_id
1 'polypeptide(L)'
;MAEQIFLRTEKDLPYQPISLGSMEWNRTGTWRYLRPRFDNKVSPCNEGCPAGQDIEGAMVLIGKGKVLEAWDLFTEESPFPGVCGRVCYHPCESSCNRGDFDEAVSINALERFMADTAFKHGRRVTVRKEKKKEKVAVIGSGPAGMTCAYHLARMGYGVTVFEALPVLGGMLRVGIPEYRLPKKVLEAEIDQILEFGVTT
;
A
#
# COMPACT_ATOMS: atom_id res chain seq x y z
N MET A 1 40.50 21.06 30.44
CA MET A 1 39.73 22.30 30.71
C MET A 1 39.82 23.14 29.44
N ALA A 2 38.70 23.40 28.77
CA ALA A 2 38.68 24.20 27.55
C ALA A 2 38.76 25.68 27.92
N GLU A 3 39.79 26.38 27.42
CA GLU A 3 39.99 27.80 27.65
C GLU A 3 38.91 28.58 26.87
N GLN A 4 38.08 29.36 27.57
CA GLN A 4 37.05 30.18 26.93
C GLN A 4 37.69 31.39 26.26
N ILE A 5 37.65 31.43 24.93
CA ILE A 5 38.14 32.56 24.13
C ILE A 5 37.01 33.57 23.96
N PHE A 6 37.22 34.80 24.44
CA PHE A 6 36.26 35.90 24.33
C PHE A 6 36.59 36.80 23.13
N LEU A 7 35.80 36.71 22.07
CA LEU A 7 35.92 37.53 20.86
C LEU A 7 35.01 38.74 20.99
N ARG A 8 35.57 39.96 21.11
CA ARG A 8 34.79 41.20 21.34
C ARG A 8 34.69 42.06 20.10
N THR A 9 35.66 41.96 19.20
CA THR A 9 35.75 42.72 17.96
C THR A 9 36.17 41.81 16.81
N GLU A 10 35.91 42.23 15.57
CA GLU A 10 36.24 41.44 14.37
C GLU A 10 37.73 41.09 14.26
N LYS A 11 38.61 41.92 14.85
CA LYS A 11 40.07 41.67 14.90
C LYS A 11 40.47 40.54 15.86
N ASP A 12 39.59 40.18 16.79
CA ASP A 12 39.86 39.11 17.75
C ASP A 12 39.58 37.73 17.11
N LEU A 13 38.83 37.67 16.00
CA LEU A 13 38.50 36.43 15.31
C LEU A 13 39.80 35.77 14.79
N PRO A 14 39.98 34.45 15.00
CA PRO A 14 41.10 33.73 14.41
C PRO A 14 41.02 33.81 12.88
N TYR A 15 42.16 33.66 12.19
CA TYR A 15 42.22 33.69 10.74
C TYR A 15 41.27 32.63 10.16
N GLN A 16 40.11 33.08 9.68
CA GLN A 16 39.12 32.22 9.04
C GLN A 16 39.38 32.24 7.54
N PRO A 17 39.47 31.08 6.88
CA PRO A 17 39.42 31.03 5.43
C PRO A 17 38.02 31.44 4.98
N ILE A 18 37.83 32.73 4.73
CA ILE A 18 36.60 33.27 4.18
C ILE A 18 36.73 33.21 2.66
N SER A 19 35.84 32.47 1.99
CA SER A 19 35.77 32.50 0.53
C SER A 19 35.25 33.88 0.11
N LEU A 20 36.14 34.74 -0.38
CA LEU A 20 35.81 36.08 -0.87
C LEU A 20 35.19 36.08 -2.27
N GLY A 21 35.12 34.92 -2.94
CA GLY A 21 34.50 34.74 -4.24
C GLY A 21 33.21 33.93 -4.15
N SER A 22 32.26 34.21 -5.07
CA SER A 22 31.14 33.30 -5.31
C SER A 22 31.68 31.97 -5.82
N MET A 23 31.05 30.85 -5.47
CA MET A 23 31.42 29.54 -6.02
C MET A 23 31.10 29.41 -7.52
N GLU A 24 30.70 30.50 -8.20
CA GLU A 24 30.39 30.53 -9.64
C GLU A 24 31.62 30.25 -10.53
N TRP A 25 32.83 30.53 -10.04
CA TRP A 25 34.06 30.12 -10.74
C TRP A 25 34.22 28.59 -10.72
N ASN A 26 33.70 27.93 -9.68
CA ASN A 26 33.73 26.49 -9.54
C ASN A 26 32.51 25.86 -10.23
N ARG A 27 32.64 25.60 -11.55
CA ARG A 27 31.61 25.08 -12.46
C ARG A 27 31.17 23.63 -12.18
N THR A 28 31.05 23.23 -10.92
CA THR A 28 30.67 21.86 -10.48
C THR A 28 29.30 21.41 -11.04
N GLY A 29 28.40 22.34 -11.36
CA GLY A 29 27.11 22.03 -11.99
C GLY A 29 27.11 21.99 -13.53
N THR A 30 27.89 22.84 -14.20
CA THR A 30 27.87 23.05 -15.66
C THR A 30 28.81 22.11 -16.44
N TRP A 31 29.71 21.40 -15.77
CA TRP A 31 30.61 20.38 -16.36
C TRP A 31 30.07 18.94 -16.26
N ARG A 32 28.80 18.73 -15.90
CA ARG A 32 28.22 17.38 -15.82
C ARG A 32 28.01 16.79 -17.23
N TYR A 33 28.98 16.02 -17.70
CA TYR A 33 28.83 15.13 -18.87
C TYR A 33 27.87 13.96 -18.58
N LEU A 34 27.60 13.69 -17.30
CA LEU A 34 26.59 12.75 -16.82
C LEU A 34 25.41 13.51 -16.21
N ARG A 35 24.22 13.33 -16.77
CA ARG A 35 22.98 13.80 -16.15
C ARG A 35 22.48 12.73 -15.18
N PRO A 36 22.12 13.07 -13.93
CA PRO A 36 21.44 12.12 -13.07
C PRO A 36 20.13 11.71 -13.74
N ARG A 37 19.98 10.41 -13.99
CA ARG A 37 18.72 9.82 -14.40
C ARG A 37 18.00 9.36 -13.14
N PHE A 38 16.80 9.86 -12.91
CA PHE A 38 15.93 9.28 -11.90
C PHE A 38 15.44 7.94 -12.43
N ASP A 39 15.71 6.87 -11.69
CA ASP A 39 15.28 5.53 -12.02
C ASP A 39 14.35 5.04 -10.91
N ASN A 40 13.11 4.75 -11.27
CA ASN A 40 12.10 4.26 -10.34
C ASN A 40 12.36 2.77 -10.12
N LYS A 41 12.99 2.45 -8.99
CA LYS A 41 13.16 1.06 -8.56
C LYS A 41 11.93 0.61 -7.79
N VAL A 42 11.61 -0.67 -7.93
CA VAL A 42 10.58 -1.31 -7.11
C VAL A 42 11.04 -1.29 -5.67
N SER A 43 10.20 -0.81 -4.76
CA SER A 43 10.49 -0.84 -3.34
C SER A 43 10.48 -2.28 -2.83
N PRO A 44 11.34 -2.64 -1.87
CA PRO A 44 11.50 -4.04 -1.48
C PRO A 44 10.27 -4.59 -0.75
N CYS A 45 9.45 -3.72 -0.14
CA CYS A 45 8.15 -4.12 0.40
C CYS A 45 7.14 -4.46 -0.71
N ASN A 46 7.08 -3.68 -1.80
CA ASN A 46 6.23 -3.97 -2.96
C ASN A 46 6.67 -5.29 -3.63
N GLU A 47 7.99 -5.50 -3.81
CA GLU A 47 8.54 -6.75 -4.33
C GLU A 47 8.24 -7.95 -3.42
N GLY A 48 8.32 -7.76 -2.10
CA GLY A 48 8.01 -8.79 -1.11
C GLY A 48 6.53 -9.12 -0.97
N CYS A 49 5.62 -8.36 -1.59
CA CYS A 49 4.19 -8.60 -1.53
C CYS A 49 3.75 -9.58 -2.63
N PRO A 50 3.22 -10.78 -2.29
CA PRO A 50 2.75 -11.73 -3.30
C PRO A 50 1.56 -11.23 -4.13
N ALA A 51 0.81 -10.27 -3.59
CA ALA A 51 -0.31 -9.64 -4.27
C ALA A 51 0.10 -8.45 -5.15
N GLY A 52 1.39 -8.05 -5.14
CA GLY A 52 1.88 -6.92 -5.94
C GLY A 52 1.39 -5.56 -5.46
N GLN A 53 1.02 -5.42 -4.19
CA GLN A 53 0.49 -4.18 -3.64
C GLN A 53 1.48 -3.01 -3.72
N ASP A 54 0.98 -1.81 -4.04
CA ASP A 54 1.76 -0.57 -3.96
C ASP A 54 1.77 -0.02 -2.53
N ILE A 55 2.58 -0.65 -1.68
CA ILE A 55 2.73 -0.32 -0.26
C ILE A 55 3.39 1.06 -0.10
N GLU A 56 4.42 1.36 -0.90
CA GLU A 56 5.05 2.68 -0.91
C GLU A 56 4.05 3.80 -1.23
N GLY A 57 3.28 3.65 -2.32
CA GLY A 57 2.25 4.61 -2.72
C GLY A 57 1.21 4.82 -1.62
N ALA A 58 0.73 3.74 -0.99
CA ALA A 58 -0.21 3.85 0.12
C ALA A 58 0.39 4.54 1.35
N MET A 59 1.64 4.27 1.71
CA MET A 59 2.32 4.97 2.81
C MET A 59 2.42 6.48 2.54
N VAL A 60 2.75 6.88 1.31
CA VAL A 60 2.80 8.30 0.91
C VAL A 60 1.42 8.95 1.01
N LEU A 61 0.37 8.27 0.58
CA LEU A 61 -1.01 8.76 0.67
C LEU A 61 -1.46 8.90 2.13
N ILE A 62 -1.20 7.89 2.96
CA ILE A 62 -1.49 7.92 4.40
C ILE A 62 -0.74 9.08 5.08
N GLY A 63 0.54 9.29 4.76
CA GLY A 63 1.35 10.40 5.28
C GLY A 63 0.82 11.79 4.90
N LYS A 64 0.05 11.89 3.80
CA LYS A 64 -0.65 13.11 3.38
C LYS A 64 -2.08 13.23 3.94
N GLY A 65 -2.49 12.33 4.82
CA GLY A 65 -3.85 12.26 5.36
C GLY A 65 -4.90 11.68 4.40
N LYS A 66 -4.48 11.13 3.26
CA LYS A 66 -5.34 10.63 2.18
C LYS A 66 -5.60 9.13 2.33
N VAL A 67 -6.13 8.72 3.48
CA VAL A 67 -6.29 7.30 3.84
C VAL A 67 -7.27 6.58 2.91
N LEU A 68 -8.35 7.24 2.48
CA LEU A 68 -9.33 6.63 1.56
C LEU A 68 -8.75 6.39 0.16
N GLU A 69 -7.86 7.27 -0.30
CA GLU A 69 -7.16 7.10 -1.58
C GLU A 69 -6.14 5.97 -1.49
N ALA A 70 -5.49 5.79 -0.33
CA ALA A 70 -4.61 4.65 -0.09
C ALA A 70 -5.38 3.32 -0.12
N TRP A 71 -6.59 3.31 0.44
CA TRP A 71 -7.49 2.15 0.34
C TRP A 71 -7.85 1.84 -1.11
N ASP A 72 -8.23 2.86 -1.88
CA ASP A 72 -8.56 2.68 -3.30
C ASP A 72 -7.37 2.04 -4.05
N LEU A 73 -6.16 2.53 -3.81
CA LEU A 73 -4.92 1.98 -4.38
C LEU A 73 -4.75 0.48 -4.05
N PHE A 74 -4.95 0.08 -2.80
CA PHE A 74 -4.84 -1.34 -2.42
C PHE A 74 -5.92 -2.22 -3.05
N THR A 75 -7.12 -1.67 -3.22
CA THR A 75 -8.22 -2.37 -3.88
C THR A 75 -8.04 -2.50 -5.38
N GLU A 76 -7.08 -1.80 -5.99
CA GLU A 76 -6.75 -2.03 -7.39
C GLU A 76 -6.21 -3.44 -7.61
N GLU A 77 -5.41 -3.96 -6.66
CA GLU A 77 -4.77 -5.28 -6.76
C GLU A 77 -5.57 -6.39 -6.05
N SER A 78 -6.10 -6.12 -4.85
CA SER A 78 -6.80 -7.13 -4.04
C SER A 78 -8.08 -6.60 -3.43
N PRO A 79 -9.21 -7.33 -3.49
CA PRO A 79 -10.46 -6.92 -2.86
C PRO A 79 -10.49 -7.12 -1.33
N PHE A 80 -9.43 -7.68 -0.74
CA PHE A 80 -9.38 -8.10 0.66
C PHE A 80 -8.35 -7.36 1.56
N PRO A 81 -8.12 -6.03 1.48
CA PRO A 81 -7.11 -5.40 2.33
C PRO A 81 -7.46 -5.47 3.83
N GLY A 82 -8.73 -5.46 4.21
CA GLY A 82 -9.21 -5.61 5.58
C GLY A 82 -8.98 -7.00 6.17
N VAL A 83 -9.14 -8.06 5.36
CA VAL A 83 -8.74 -9.42 5.72
C VAL A 83 -7.22 -9.54 5.77
N CYS A 84 -6.49 -9.09 4.74
CA CYS A 84 -5.03 -9.18 4.66
C CYS A 84 -4.34 -8.45 5.82
N GLY A 85 -4.80 -7.25 6.19
CA GLY A 85 -4.34 -6.52 7.38
C GLY A 85 -4.62 -7.22 8.73
N ARG A 86 -5.25 -8.40 8.74
CA ARG A 86 -5.50 -9.20 9.96
C ARG A 86 -4.86 -10.58 9.93
N VAL A 87 -4.80 -11.21 8.76
CA VAL A 87 -4.43 -12.63 8.65
C VAL A 87 -3.18 -12.89 7.81
N CYS A 88 -2.72 -11.92 7.03
CA CYS A 88 -1.50 -12.08 6.25
C CYS A 88 -0.28 -12.22 7.20
N TYR A 89 0.74 -12.94 6.74
CA TYR A 89 2.01 -13.06 7.48
C TYR A 89 3.00 -11.92 7.19
N HIS A 90 2.59 -10.94 6.38
CA HIS A 90 3.35 -9.74 6.01
C HIS A 90 4.80 -10.01 5.58
N PRO A 91 5.02 -10.84 4.54
CA PRO A 91 6.36 -11.03 3.96
C PRO A 91 6.99 -9.72 3.50
N CYS A 92 6.18 -8.72 3.14
CA CYS A 92 6.62 -7.37 2.81
C CYS A 92 7.35 -6.65 3.95
N GLU A 93 7.05 -6.97 5.21
CA GLU A 93 7.78 -6.43 6.38
C GLU A 93 9.15 -7.08 6.53
N SER A 94 9.27 -8.38 6.19
CA SER A 94 10.54 -9.10 6.21
C SER A 94 11.55 -8.56 5.19
N SER A 95 11.05 -8.06 4.05
CA SER A 95 11.88 -7.40 3.02
C SER A 95 12.09 -5.91 3.27
N CYS A 96 11.57 -5.33 4.35
CA CYS A 96 11.61 -3.88 4.55
C CYS A 96 13.05 -3.40 4.78
N ASN A 97 13.56 -2.54 3.89
CA ASN A 97 14.90 -1.95 4.01
C ASN A 97 15.10 -1.09 5.27
N ARG A 98 14.02 -0.65 5.93
CA ARG A 98 14.11 0.04 7.22
C ARG A 98 14.56 -0.89 8.35
N GLY A 99 14.27 -2.19 8.23
CA GLY A 99 14.68 -3.20 9.20
C GLY A 99 16.19 -3.31 9.40
N ASP A 100 16.99 -2.88 8.41
CA ASP A 100 18.46 -2.81 8.52
C ASP A 100 18.95 -1.65 9.40
N PHE A 101 18.09 -0.66 9.67
CA PHE A 101 18.42 0.52 10.48
C PHE A 101 17.87 0.42 11.90
N ASP A 102 16.56 0.17 12.03
CA ASP A 102 15.88 0.03 13.31
C ASP A 102 14.87 -1.14 13.29
N GLU A 103 13.66 -0.90 12.80
CA GLU A 103 12.59 -1.88 12.73
C GLU A 103 11.81 -1.76 11.41
N ALA A 104 11.25 -2.87 10.96
CA ALA A 104 10.40 -2.86 9.79
C ALA A 104 9.18 -1.96 10.02
N VAL A 105 8.73 -1.27 8.97
CA VAL A 105 7.48 -0.52 9.03
C VAL A 105 6.33 -1.51 9.25
N SER A 106 5.43 -1.22 10.19
CA SER A 106 4.27 -2.06 10.47
C SER A 106 3.19 -1.92 9.37
N ILE A 107 3.45 -2.53 8.22
CA ILE A 107 2.58 -2.56 7.05
C ILE A 107 1.26 -3.27 7.38
N ASN A 108 1.28 -4.31 8.21
CA ASN A 108 0.07 -4.98 8.73
C ASN A 108 -0.89 -3.99 9.40
N ALA A 109 -0.35 -3.20 10.33
CA ALA A 109 -1.15 -2.24 11.08
C ALA A 109 -1.65 -1.11 10.19
N LEU A 110 -0.84 -0.66 9.22
CA LEU A 110 -1.23 0.35 8.23
C LEU A 110 -2.37 -0.15 7.35
N GLU A 111 -2.26 -1.36 6.82
CA GLU A 111 -3.28 -1.98 5.97
C GLU A 111 -4.60 -2.14 6.73
N ARG A 112 -4.54 -2.62 7.98
CA ARG A 112 -5.71 -2.72 8.86
C ARG A 112 -6.33 -1.35 9.15
N PHE A 113 -5.51 -0.36 9.51
CA PHE A 113 -5.98 0.99 9.82
C PHE A 113 -6.68 1.62 8.62
N MET A 114 -6.09 1.46 7.44
CA MET A 114 -6.65 1.93 6.18
C MET A 114 -7.99 1.27 5.87
N ALA A 115 -8.08 -0.05 5.99
CA ALA A 115 -9.34 -0.79 5.80
C ALA A 115 -10.43 -0.37 6.78
N ASP A 116 -10.11 -0.30 8.06
CA ASP A 116 -11.05 0.09 9.10
C ASP A 116 -11.54 1.54 8.92
N THR A 117 -10.67 2.42 8.42
CA THR A 117 -11.03 3.80 8.08
C THR A 117 -11.95 3.86 6.86
N ALA A 118 -11.69 3.07 5.82
CA ALA A 118 -12.53 2.97 4.64
C ALA A 118 -13.94 2.48 4.99
N PHE A 119 -14.06 1.42 5.81
CA PHE A 119 -15.36 0.91 6.26
C PHE A 119 -16.14 1.92 7.10
N LYS A 120 -15.46 2.64 8.01
CA LYS A 120 -16.11 3.70 8.83
C LYS A 120 -16.70 4.82 7.98
N HIS A 121 -16.06 5.15 6.85
CA HIS A 121 -16.53 6.19 5.94
C HIS A 121 -17.49 5.66 4.86
N GLY A 122 -17.84 4.36 4.88
CA GLY A 122 -18.66 3.74 3.85
C GLY A 122 -18.02 3.82 2.46
N ARG A 123 -16.68 3.88 2.38
CA ARG A 123 -15.97 3.93 1.09
C ARG A 123 -16.24 2.63 0.33
N ARG A 124 -16.70 2.76 -0.91
CA ARG A 124 -16.93 1.65 -1.84
C ARG A 124 -16.06 1.82 -3.06
N VAL A 125 -15.60 0.70 -3.61
CA VAL A 125 -14.86 0.70 -4.88
C VAL A 125 -15.85 0.87 -6.02
N THR A 126 -15.72 1.94 -6.78
CA THR A 126 -16.62 2.24 -7.90
C THR A 126 -15.89 2.06 -9.21
N VAL A 127 -16.09 0.92 -9.88
CA VAL A 127 -15.66 0.74 -11.27
C VAL A 127 -16.72 -0.07 -12.00
N ARG A 128 -17.41 0.54 -12.97
CA ARG A 128 -18.20 -0.19 -13.97
C ARG A 128 -17.68 0.16 -15.36
N LYS A 129 -16.98 -0.80 -15.96
CA LYS A 129 -16.72 -0.80 -17.39
C LYS A 129 -18.00 -1.20 -18.14
N GLU A 130 -18.01 -0.97 -19.45
CA GLU A 130 -19.09 -1.45 -20.30
C GLU A 130 -19.28 -2.96 -20.14
N LYS A 131 -20.55 -3.38 -20.01
CA LYS A 131 -20.88 -4.79 -19.81
C LYS A 131 -20.50 -5.58 -21.06
N LYS A 132 -19.75 -6.67 -20.85
CA LYS A 132 -19.43 -7.65 -21.87
C LYS A 132 -20.57 -8.67 -22.01
N LYS A 133 -20.64 -9.33 -23.17
CA LYS A 133 -21.71 -10.30 -23.47
C LYS A 133 -21.40 -11.68 -22.89
N GLU A 134 -20.12 -11.98 -22.74
CA GLU A 134 -19.59 -13.23 -22.21
C GLU A 134 -19.91 -13.38 -20.73
N LYS A 135 -20.20 -14.62 -20.33
CA LYS A 135 -20.48 -15.01 -18.95
C LYS A 135 -19.39 -15.92 -18.44
N VAL A 136 -19.01 -15.76 -17.17
CA VAL A 136 -17.97 -16.55 -16.53
C VAL A 136 -18.52 -17.23 -15.28
N ALA A 137 -18.27 -18.53 -15.16
CA ALA A 137 -18.55 -19.29 -13.95
C ALA A 137 -17.25 -19.44 -13.13
N VAL A 138 -17.33 -19.14 -11.84
CA VAL A 138 -16.24 -19.34 -10.87
C VAL A 138 -16.67 -20.39 -9.87
N ILE A 139 -15.87 -21.43 -9.66
CA ILE A 139 -16.19 -22.50 -8.71
C ILE A 139 -15.44 -22.25 -7.41
N GLY A 140 -16.19 -22.07 -6.32
CA GLY A 140 -15.71 -21.76 -4.97
C GLY A 140 -15.68 -20.26 -4.66
N SER A 141 -16.16 -19.90 -3.47
CA SER A 141 -16.18 -18.55 -2.91
C SER A 141 -15.01 -18.27 -1.94
N GLY A 142 -13.95 -19.07 -2.01
CA GLY A 142 -12.73 -18.82 -1.26
C GLY A 142 -12.00 -17.54 -1.73
N PRO A 143 -10.87 -17.19 -1.09
CA PRO A 143 -10.11 -15.97 -1.42
C PRO A 143 -9.75 -15.89 -2.91
N ALA A 144 -9.33 -17.01 -3.51
CA ALA A 144 -8.98 -17.07 -4.93
C ALA A 144 -10.21 -16.84 -5.84
N GLY A 145 -11.33 -17.52 -5.57
CA GLY A 145 -12.54 -17.41 -6.38
C GLY A 145 -13.15 -16.02 -6.31
N MET A 146 -13.24 -15.45 -5.10
CA MET A 146 -13.76 -14.09 -4.92
C MET A 146 -12.85 -13.02 -5.54
N THR A 147 -11.52 -13.19 -5.48
CA THR A 147 -10.57 -12.29 -6.15
C THR A 147 -10.70 -12.37 -7.68
N CYS A 148 -10.85 -13.59 -8.23
CA CYS A 148 -11.11 -13.79 -9.65
C CYS A 148 -12.43 -13.12 -10.08
N ALA A 149 -13.50 -13.34 -9.31
CA ALA A 149 -14.80 -12.75 -9.58
C ALA A 149 -14.76 -11.22 -9.53
N TYR A 150 -14.07 -10.64 -8.54
CA TYR A 150 -13.86 -9.20 -8.40
C TYR A 150 -13.21 -8.59 -9.64
N HIS A 151 -12.09 -9.13 -10.09
CA HIS A 151 -11.37 -8.60 -11.26
C HIS A 151 -12.15 -8.77 -12.55
N LEU A 152 -12.78 -9.92 -12.78
CA LEU A 152 -13.63 -10.15 -13.94
C LEU A 152 -14.84 -9.21 -13.98
N ALA A 153 -15.48 -8.98 -12.82
CA ALA A 153 -16.60 -8.05 -12.72
C ALA A 153 -16.16 -6.59 -12.98
N ARG A 154 -14.99 -6.16 -12.47
CA ARG A 154 -14.37 -4.86 -12.80
C ARG A 154 -14.07 -4.70 -14.29
N MET A 155 -13.77 -5.80 -14.98
CA MET A 155 -13.57 -5.83 -16.43
C MET A 155 -14.88 -5.84 -17.23
N GLY A 156 -16.04 -5.87 -16.57
CA GLY A 156 -17.36 -5.82 -17.19
C GLY A 156 -17.98 -7.19 -17.54
N TYR A 157 -17.35 -8.30 -17.15
CA TYR A 157 -17.91 -9.64 -17.39
C TYR A 157 -19.07 -9.95 -16.43
N GLY A 158 -20.07 -10.70 -16.92
CA GLY A 158 -21.11 -11.26 -16.05
C GLY A 158 -20.58 -12.51 -15.33
N VAL A 159 -20.40 -12.42 -14.01
CA VAL A 159 -19.80 -13.51 -13.23
C VAL A 159 -20.83 -14.18 -12.32
N THR A 160 -20.81 -15.51 -12.30
CA THR A 160 -21.56 -16.35 -11.35
C THR A 160 -20.58 -17.22 -10.57
N VAL A 161 -20.58 -17.10 -9.25
CA VAL A 161 -19.79 -17.90 -8.32
C VAL A 161 -20.65 -19.05 -7.83
N PHE A 162 -20.14 -20.28 -7.85
CA PHE A 162 -20.83 -21.45 -7.31
C PHE A 162 -20.10 -21.92 -6.07
N GLU A 163 -20.77 -21.92 -4.92
CA GLU A 163 -20.21 -22.37 -3.64
C GLU A 163 -20.94 -23.61 -3.13
N ALA A 164 -20.19 -24.56 -2.57
CA ALA A 164 -20.74 -25.78 -2.00
C ALA A 164 -21.30 -25.56 -0.59
N LEU A 165 -20.71 -24.63 0.17
CA LEU A 165 -21.15 -24.26 1.51
C LEU A 165 -22.33 -23.27 1.49
N PRO A 166 -23.16 -23.21 2.56
CA PRO A 166 -24.25 -22.25 2.67
C PRO A 166 -23.79 -20.80 2.92
N VAL A 167 -22.47 -20.57 2.94
CA VAL A 167 -21.85 -19.29 3.28
C VAL A 167 -20.66 -19.01 2.36
N LEU A 168 -20.49 -17.74 2.00
CA LEU A 168 -19.39 -17.29 1.15
C LEU A 168 -18.10 -17.02 1.94
N GLY A 169 -16.95 -17.10 1.28
CA GLY A 169 -15.64 -16.78 1.85
C GLY A 169 -14.74 -17.99 2.09
N GLY A 170 -15.24 -19.21 1.87
CA GLY A 170 -14.48 -20.46 2.02
C GLY A 170 -13.68 -20.51 3.32
N MET A 171 -12.39 -20.86 3.23
CA MET A 171 -11.49 -20.99 4.38
C MET A 171 -11.34 -19.71 5.22
N LEU A 172 -11.53 -18.51 4.63
CA LEU A 172 -11.51 -17.27 5.41
C LEU A 172 -12.64 -17.23 6.43
N ARG A 173 -13.81 -17.78 6.07
CA ARG A 173 -14.99 -17.80 6.96
C ARG A 173 -15.00 -19.00 7.90
N VAL A 174 -14.69 -20.19 7.38
CA VAL A 174 -14.87 -21.44 8.14
C VAL A 174 -13.61 -21.90 8.86
N GLY A 175 -12.42 -21.49 8.41
CA GLY A 175 -11.14 -21.94 8.94
C GLY A 175 -10.51 -20.98 9.95
N ILE A 176 -10.68 -19.67 9.77
CA ILE A 176 -10.02 -18.67 10.60
C ILE A 176 -10.92 -18.30 11.80
N PRO A 177 -10.43 -18.42 13.04
CA PRO A 177 -11.21 -18.05 14.22
C PRO A 177 -11.59 -16.56 14.26
N GLU A 178 -12.76 -16.26 14.85
CA GLU A 178 -13.34 -14.91 14.86
C GLU A 178 -12.50 -13.87 15.61
N TYR A 179 -11.72 -14.28 16.61
CA TYR A 179 -10.79 -13.39 17.32
C TYR A 179 -9.61 -12.94 16.44
N ARG A 180 -9.27 -13.70 15.39
CA ARG A 180 -8.22 -13.37 14.43
C ARG A 180 -8.79 -12.65 13.22
N LEU A 181 -9.90 -13.15 12.67
CA LEU A 181 -10.64 -12.52 11.57
C LEU A 181 -12.10 -12.32 11.94
N PRO A 182 -12.52 -11.11 12.33
CA PRO A 182 -13.91 -10.82 12.61
C PRO A 182 -14.78 -11.04 11.37
N LYS A 183 -15.85 -11.82 11.49
CA LYS A 183 -16.73 -12.18 10.35
C LYS A 183 -17.28 -10.96 9.61
N LYS A 184 -17.64 -9.92 10.37
CA LYS A 184 -18.09 -8.61 9.87
C LYS A 184 -17.12 -7.91 8.91
N VAL A 185 -15.81 -8.13 9.07
CA VAL A 185 -14.80 -7.57 8.15
C VAL A 185 -14.85 -8.31 6.81
N LEU A 186 -14.87 -9.64 6.88
CA LEU A 186 -14.99 -10.48 5.69
C LEU A 186 -16.32 -10.25 4.94
N GLU A 187 -17.41 -10.07 5.69
CA GLU A 187 -18.73 -9.74 5.13
C GLU A 187 -18.69 -8.43 4.36
N ALA A 188 -18.14 -7.37 4.95
CA ALA A 188 -18.06 -6.06 4.29
C ALA A 188 -17.31 -6.10 2.95
N GLU A 189 -16.24 -6.90 2.85
CA GLU A 189 -15.45 -7.04 1.63
C GLU A 189 -16.12 -7.95 0.60
N ILE A 190 -16.75 -9.06 1.03
CA ILE A 190 -17.56 -9.90 0.14
C ILE A 190 -18.72 -9.10 -0.44
N ASP A 191 -19.44 -8.35 0.39
CA ASP A 191 -20.57 -7.50 -0.04
C ASP A 191 -20.11 -6.49 -1.09
N GLN A 192 -18.94 -5.88 -0.89
CA GLN A 192 -18.35 -4.99 -1.88
C GLN A 192 -18.09 -5.68 -3.23
N ILE A 193 -17.67 -6.95 -3.24
CA ILE A 193 -17.50 -7.73 -4.48
C ILE A 193 -18.86 -7.98 -5.14
N LEU A 194 -19.89 -8.31 -4.35
CA LEU A 194 -21.25 -8.55 -4.86
C LEU A 194 -21.87 -7.29 -5.46
N GLU A 195 -21.56 -6.10 -4.94
CA GLU A 195 -22.00 -4.81 -5.49
C GLU A 195 -21.56 -4.60 -6.97
N PHE A 196 -20.50 -5.28 -7.43
CA PHE A 196 -20.11 -5.27 -8.85
C PHE A 196 -21.07 -6.05 -9.77
N GLY A 197 -22.08 -6.72 -9.21
CA GLY A 197 -23.04 -7.54 -9.95
C GLY A 197 -22.61 -8.99 -10.10
N VAL A 198 -21.71 -9.46 -9.22
CA VAL A 198 -21.38 -10.88 -9.10
C VAL A 198 -22.58 -11.61 -8.51
N THR A 199 -22.99 -12.70 -9.16
CA THR A 199 -24.05 -13.59 -8.68
C THR A 199 -23.44 -14.79 -7.96
N THR A 200 -24.13 -15.34 -6.96
CA THR A 200 -23.67 -16.46 -6.12
C THR A 200 -24.79 -17.47 -5.93
#